data_AF-A0A1I6YQ88-F1
#
_entry.id   AF-A0A1I6YQ88-F1
#
_cell.length_a   1.000
_cell.length_b   1.000
_cell.length_c   1.000
_cell.angle_alpha   90.00
_cell.angle_beta   90.00
_cell.angle_gamma   90.00
#
_symmetry.space_group_name_H-M   'P 1'
#
loop_
_entity.id
_entity.type
_entity.pdbx_description
1 polymer ?
#
loop_
_entity_poly.entity_id
_entity_poly.type
_entity_poly.pdbx_seq_one_letter_code
_entity_poly.pdbx_strand_id
1 'polypeptide(L)'
;MGMGKASSDRRDVVTDRLLGAAEFTHAHWFFGNLYEALVRIPDRVAASEASAELPRSPFGAGSPGRYYAPVAPLNVPLACAALVAGWNRPGSRPWLIVAAASSAVGGAATAYLLRSVNPKLFFSPQPLSAARRKPLLTKWYRVHAIRLAASAIALAAVDRARIGHLADQQRGVR
;
A
#
# COMPACT_ATOMS: atom_id res chain seq x y z
N MET A 1 -27.47 -33.28 0.39
CA MET A 1 -25.99 -33.29 0.42
C MET A 1 -25.32 -32.28 -0.56
N GLY A 2 -26.06 -31.51 -1.38
CA GLY A 2 -25.49 -30.59 -2.39
C GLY A 2 -25.20 -29.14 -1.96
N MET A 3 -25.79 -28.63 -0.86
CA MET A 3 -25.62 -27.22 -0.43
C MET A 3 -24.23 -26.90 0.14
N GLY A 4 -23.57 -27.86 0.79
CA GLY A 4 -22.26 -27.65 1.41
C GLY A 4 -21.13 -27.44 0.39
N LYS A 5 -21.19 -28.16 -0.73
CA LYS A 5 -20.17 -28.12 -1.79
C LYS A 5 -20.21 -26.78 -2.56
N ALA A 6 -21.40 -26.33 -2.96
CA ALA A 6 -21.58 -25.04 -3.64
C ALA A 6 -21.16 -23.82 -2.79
N SER A 7 -21.31 -23.92 -1.46
CA SER A 7 -20.87 -22.90 -0.51
C SER A 7 -19.35 -22.83 -0.34
N SER A 8 -18.66 -23.98 -0.48
CA SER A 8 -17.20 -24.06 -0.46
C SER A 8 -16.62 -23.46 -1.75
N ASP A 9 -17.11 -23.91 -2.91
CA ASP A 9 -16.62 -23.46 -4.22
C ASP A 9 -16.77 -21.93 -4.39
N ARG A 10 -17.89 -21.35 -3.92
CA ARG A 10 -18.11 -19.91 -3.98
C ARG A 10 -17.14 -19.12 -3.09
N ARG A 11 -16.82 -19.63 -1.90
CA ARG A 11 -15.84 -19.00 -0.99
C ARG A 11 -14.42 -19.09 -1.55
N ASP A 12 -14.12 -20.15 -2.28
CA ASP A 12 -12.82 -20.32 -2.91
C ASP A 12 -12.58 -19.30 -4.01
N VAL A 13 -13.56 -19.14 -4.92
CA VAL A 13 -13.52 -18.11 -5.96
C VAL A 13 -13.43 -16.69 -5.38
N VAL A 14 -14.15 -16.41 -4.28
CA VAL A 14 -14.09 -15.10 -3.62
C VAL A 14 -12.71 -14.83 -3.03
N THR A 15 -12.13 -15.82 -2.35
CA THR A 15 -10.80 -15.66 -1.74
C THR A 15 -9.73 -15.43 -2.82
N ASP A 16 -9.81 -16.14 -3.95
CA ASP A 16 -8.84 -15.99 -5.04
C ASP A 16 -8.93 -14.63 -5.71
N ARG A 17 -10.16 -14.12 -5.90
CA ARG A 17 -10.38 -12.76 -6.40
C ARG A 17 -9.84 -11.71 -5.43
N LEU A 18 -10.04 -11.89 -4.13
CA LEU A 18 -9.54 -10.97 -3.10
C LEU A 18 -8.01 -11.00 -3.03
N LEU A 19 -7.39 -12.16 -3.13
CA LEU A 19 -5.93 -12.31 -3.19
C LEU A 19 -5.37 -11.64 -4.44
N GLY A 20 -5.95 -11.88 -5.62
CA GLY A 20 -5.53 -11.24 -6.86
C GLY A 20 -5.69 -9.71 -6.81
N ALA A 21 -6.79 -9.21 -6.25
CA ALA A 21 -6.99 -7.78 -6.05
C ALA A 21 -5.95 -7.20 -5.07
N ALA A 22 -5.72 -7.86 -3.93
CA ALA A 22 -4.75 -7.44 -2.93
C ALA A 22 -3.32 -7.43 -3.49
N GLU A 23 -2.96 -8.42 -4.30
CA GLU A 23 -1.66 -8.51 -4.98
C GLU A 23 -1.48 -7.33 -5.93
N PHE A 24 -2.46 -7.09 -6.81
CA PHE A 24 -2.44 -5.98 -7.76
C PHE A 24 -2.31 -4.62 -7.06
N THR A 25 -3.13 -4.36 -6.04
CA THR A 25 -3.11 -3.06 -5.36
C THR A 25 -1.81 -2.86 -4.57
N HIS A 26 -1.25 -3.90 -3.94
CA HIS A 26 0.04 -3.83 -3.27
C HIS A 26 1.21 -3.64 -4.24
N ALA A 27 1.20 -4.33 -5.38
CA ALA A 27 2.20 -4.12 -6.42
C ALA A 27 2.15 -2.68 -6.96
N HIS A 28 0.96 -2.21 -7.34
CA HIS A 28 0.72 -0.84 -7.80
C HIS A 28 1.24 0.19 -6.79
N TRP A 29 0.91 -0.01 -5.51
CA TRP A 29 1.35 0.89 -4.44
C TRP A 29 2.84 0.82 -4.18
N PHE A 30 3.45 -0.36 -4.14
CA PHE A 30 4.90 -0.53 -3.95
C PHE A 30 5.67 0.19 -5.05
N PHE A 31 5.36 -0.08 -6.33
CA PHE A 31 6.08 0.53 -7.45
C PHE A 31 5.87 2.05 -7.52
N GLY A 32 4.66 2.55 -7.21
CA GLY A 32 4.41 3.98 -7.09
C GLY A 32 5.29 4.65 -6.03
N ASN A 33 5.36 4.08 -4.82
CA ASN A 33 6.21 4.62 -3.75
C ASN A 33 7.70 4.46 -4.02
N LEU A 34 8.12 3.37 -4.70
CA LEU A 34 9.50 3.17 -5.11
C LEU A 34 9.92 4.24 -6.12
N TYR A 35 9.08 4.50 -7.12
CA TYR A 35 9.32 5.56 -8.08
C TYR A 35 9.48 6.92 -7.39
N GLU A 36 8.55 7.28 -6.48
CA GLU A 36 8.62 8.53 -5.72
C GLU A 36 9.96 8.71 -4.98
N ALA A 37 10.48 7.62 -4.39
CA ALA A 37 11.75 7.62 -3.69
C ALA A 37 12.93 7.79 -4.64
N LEU A 38 12.94 7.06 -5.77
CA LEU A 38 14.02 7.10 -6.75
C LEU A 38 14.14 8.46 -7.44
N VAL A 39 13.02 9.06 -7.84
CA VAL A 39 13.03 10.37 -8.49
C VAL A 39 13.06 11.54 -7.51
N ARG A 40 13.05 11.25 -6.20
CA ARG A 40 13.11 12.25 -5.12
C ARG A 40 12.06 13.35 -5.27
N ILE A 41 10.82 12.96 -5.55
CA ILE A 41 9.70 13.92 -5.68
C ILE A 41 9.60 14.87 -4.49
N PRO A 42 9.73 14.41 -3.22
CA PRO A 42 9.67 15.30 -2.06
C PRO A 42 10.70 16.43 -2.12
N ASP A 43 11.94 16.16 -2.54
CA ASP A 43 12.98 17.18 -2.67
C ASP A 43 12.60 18.21 -3.75
N ARG A 44 12.10 17.74 -4.90
CA ARG A 44 11.68 18.60 -6.01
C ARG A 44 10.53 19.52 -5.62
N VAL A 45 9.49 18.97 -4.99
CA VAL A 45 8.30 19.74 -4.54
C VAL A 45 8.64 20.67 -3.37
N ALA A 46 9.52 20.25 -2.45
CA ALA A 46 9.94 21.09 -1.34
C ALA A 46 10.98 22.16 -1.74
N ALA A 47 11.58 22.07 -2.94
CA ALA A 47 12.50 23.04 -3.49
C ALA A 47 11.85 24.05 -4.45
N SER A 48 10.71 23.70 -5.07
CA SER A 48 9.98 24.64 -5.93
C SER A 48 9.45 25.84 -5.15
N GLU A 49 9.55 27.04 -5.71
CA GLU A 49 8.84 28.21 -5.19
C GLU A 49 7.34 28.01 -5.35
N ALA A 50 6.56 28.36 -4.31
CA ALA A 50 5.11 28.38 -4.42
C ALA A 50 4.75 29.67 -5.15
N SER A 51 4.32 29.57 -6.40
CA SER A 51 3.68 30.70 -7.09
C SER A 51 2.16 30.53 -7.02
N ALA A 52 1.43 31.63 -7.17
CA ALA A 52 -0.04 31.61 -7.23
C ALA A 52 -0.58 30.72 -8.38
N GLU A 53 0.24 30.48 -9.40
CA GLU A 53 -0.09 29.67 -10.58
C GLU A 53 0.30 28.18 -10.44
N LEU A 54 1.26 27.85 -9.57
CA LEU A 54 1.74 26.48 -9.33
C LEU A 54 1.75 26.18 -7.82
N PRO A 55 0.63 25.73 -7.25
CA PRO A 55 0.57 25.33 -5.85
C PRO A 55 1.59 24.22 -5.58
N ARG A 56 2.39 24.35 -4.50
CA ARG A 56 3.26 23.28 -4.01
C ARG A 56 2.40 22.09 -3.58
N SER A 57 2.13 21.21 -4.52
CA SER A 57 1.31 20.04 -4.29
C SER A 57 2.05 18.83 -4.82
N PRO A 58 2.18 17.76 -4.02
CA PRO A 58 2.53 16.44 -4.54
C PRO A 58 1.45 15.89 -5.48
N PHE A 59 0.39 16.66 -5.79
CA PHE A 59 -0.65 16.40 -6.79
C PHE A 59 -0.75 17.53 -7.83
N GLY A 60 0.30 18.33 -8.04
CA GLY A 60 0.37 19.33 -9.11
C GLY A 60 0.38 18.69 -10.52
N ALA A 61 0.25 19.51 -11.56
CA ALA A 61 0.39 19.06 -12.95
C ALA A 61 1.76 18.38 -13.16
N GLY A 62 1.77 17.16 -13.72
CA GLY A 62 2.98 16.34 -13.88
C GLY A 62 3.37 15.51 -12.65
N SER A 63 2.66 15.62 -11.52
CA SER A 63 2.94 14.76 -10.36
C SER A 63 2.31 13.37 -10.52
N PRO A 64 3.09 12.29 -10.40
CA PRO A 64 2.59 10.92 -10.43
C PRO A 64 1.57 10.62 -9.32
N GLY A 65 1.59 11.38 -8.23
CA GLY A 65 0.69 11.20 -7.09
C GLY A 65 -0.79 11.21 -7.47
N ARG A 66 -1.18 11.91 -8.56
CA ARG A 66 -2.56 11.89 -9.07
C ARG A 66 -3.02 10.53 -9.59
N TYR A 67 -2.10 9.73 -10.12
CA TYR A 67 -2.42 8.44 -10.74
C TYR A 67 -2.42 7.29 -9.73
N TYR A 68 -1.65 7.41 -8.64
CA TYR A 68 -1.51 6.35 -7.62
C TYR A 68 -2.39 6.55 -6.38
N ALA A 69 -2.79 7.80 -6.08
CA ALA A 69 -3.62 8.12 -4.92
C ALA A 69 -5.00 7.46 -4.87
N PRO A 70 -5.72 7.24 -5.98
CA PRO A 70 -7.07 6.66 -5.92
C PRO A 70 -7.10 5.19 -5.46
N VAL A 71 -6.04 4.43 -5.76
CA VAL A 71 -6.00 2.97 -5.50
C VAL A 71 -5.42 2.66 -4.12
N ALA A 72 -4.52 3.51 -3.61
CA ALA A 72 -3.85 3.30 -2.32
C ALA A 72 -4.78 3.05 -1.11
N PRO A 73 -5.97 3.68 -0.99
CA PRO A 73 -6.91 3.41 0.10
C PRO A 73 -7.45 1.98 0.13
N LEU A 74 -7.37 1.25 -0.99
CA LEU A 74 -7.93 -0.11 -1.11
C LEU A 74 -7.01 -1.19 -0.54
N ASN A 75 -5.72 -0.92 -0.33
CA ASN A 75 -4.75 -1.92 0.12
C ASN A 75 -5.13 -2.56 1.46
N VAL A 76 -5.45 -1.74 2.46
CA VAL A 76 -5.79 -2.25 3.81
C VAL A 76 -7.11 -3.01 3.80
N PRO A 77 -8.22 -2.48 3.24
CA PRO A 77 -9.48 -3.23 3.17
C PRO A 77 -9.36 -4.55 2.41
N LEU A 78 -8.65 -4.59 1.27
CA LEU A 78 -8.50 -5.81 0.48
C LEU A 78 -7.67 -6.87 1.20
N ALA A 79 -6.58 -6.50 1.87
CA ALA A 79 -5.79 -7.44 2.67
C ALA A 79 -6.59 -7.99 3.86
N CYS A 80 -7.36 -7.15 4.55
CA CYS A 80 -8.25 -7.58 5.63
C CYS A 80 -9.37 -8.50 5.12
N ALA A 81 -9.99 -8.16 3.99
CA ALA A 81 -11.02 -8.99 3.37
C ALA A 81 -10.47 -10.37 2.96
N ALA A 82 -9.25 -10.41 2.38
CA ALA A 82 -8.57 -11.66 2.05
C ALA A 82 -8.28 -12.50 3.31
N LEU A 83 -7.86 -11.88 4.42
CA LEU A 83 -7.67 -12.56 5.70
C LEU A 83 -8.97 -13.15 6.25
N VAL A 84 -10.06 -12.39 6.23
CA VAL A 84 -11.38 -12.86 6.70
C VAL A 84 -11.88 -14.02 5.84
N ALA A 85 -11.79 -13.90 4.51
CA ALA A 85 -12.23 -14.94 3.59
C ALA A 85 -11.38 -16.22 3.70
N GLY A 86 -10.06 -16.06 3.86
CA GLY A 86 -9.11 -17.17 3.97
C GLY A 86 -8.85 -17.68 5.39
N TRP A 87 -9.58 -17.22 6.41
CA TRP A 87 -9.29 -17.48 7.82
C TRP A 87 -9.22 -18.98 8.17
N ASN A 88 -10.11 -19.77 7.57
CA ASN A 88 -10.21 -21.21 7.82
C ASN A 88 -9.18 -22.05 7.05
N ARG A 89 -8.22 -21.41 6.36
CA ARG A 89 -7.17 -22.08 5.59
C ARG A 89 -5.84 -22.06 6.37
N PRO A 90 -5.50 -23.13 7.12
CA PRO A 90 -4.33 -23.12 8.00
C PRO A 90 -3.01 -22.91 7.26
N GLY A 91 -2.87 -23.38 6.01
CA GLY A 91 -1.67 -23.20 5.19
C GLY A 91 -1.45 -21.76 4.71
N SER A 92 -2.54 -20.99 4.51
CA SER A 92 -2.48 -19.60 4.02
C SER A 92 -2.58 -18.55 5.14
N ARG A 93 -3.18 -18.92 6.28
CA ARG A 93 -3.51 -18.00 7.38
C ARG A 93 -2.32 -17.18 7.92
N PRO A 94 -1.13 -17.75 8.20
CA PRO A 94 0.00 -16.96 8.69
C PRO A 94 0.38 -15.83 7.72
N TRP A 95 0.38 -16.14 6.42
CA TRP A 95 0.71 -15.19 5.37
C TRP A 95 -0.36 -14.12 5.20
N LEU A 96 -1.64 -14.48 5.30
CA LEU A 96 -2.74 -13.52 5.31
C LEU A 96 -2.66 -12.55 6.51
N ILE A 97 -2.26 -13.04 7.69
CA ILE A 97 -2.05 -12.20 8.87
C ILE A 97 -0.89 -11.22 8.63
N VAL A 98 0.25 -11.72 8.12
CA VAL A 98 1.41 -10.87 7.78
C VAL A 98 1.03 -9.81 6.75
N ALA A 99 0.27 -10.18 5.71
CA ALA A 99 -0.22 -9.26 4.69
C ALA A 99 -1.09 -8.16 5.30
N ALA A 100 -2.10 -8.52 6.11
CA ALA A 100 -3.01 -7.57 6.74
C ALA A 100 -2.27 -6.63 7.72
N ALA A 101 -1.39 -7.19 8.57
CA ALA A 101 -0.61 -6.41 9.54
C ALA A 101 0.33 -5.42 8.84
N SER A 102 1.05 -5.88 7.80
CA SER A 102 1.95 -5.02 7.02
C SER A 102 1.18 -3.93 6.26
N SER A 103 0.02 -4.27 5.69
CA SER A 103 -0.89 -3.31 5.07
C SER A 103 -1.29 -2.22 6.07
N ALA A 104 -1.70 -2.61 7.28
CA ALA A 104 -2.09 -1.68 8.34
C ALA A 104 -0.94 -0.76 8.76
N VAL A 105 0.29 -1.28 8.91
CA VAL A 105 1.49 -0.49 9.20
C VAL A 105 1.74 0.54 8.10
N GLY A 106 1.71 0.13 6.83
CA GLY A 106 1.90 1.04 5.71
C GLY A 106 0.77 2.09 5.61
N GLY A 107 -0.46 1.70 5.92
CA GLY A 107 -1.62 2.60 5.99
C GLY A 107 -1.47 3.65 7.11
N ALA A 108 -1.07 3.24 8.30
CA ALA A 108 -0.79 4.13 9.43
C ALA A 108 0.36 5.10 9.13
N ALA A 109 1.45 4.62 8.52
CA ALA A 109 2.56 5.45 8.09
C ALA A 109 2.14 6.47 7.01
N THR A 110 1.25 6.06 6.09
CA THR A 110 0.65 6.98 5.10
C THR A 110 -0.18 8.07 5.79
N ALA A 111 -1.07 7.68 6.71
CA ALA A 111 -1.90 8.63 7.45
C ALA A 111 -1.03 9.61 8.26
N TYR A 112 0.07 9.15 8.86
CA TYR A 112 1.03 10.00 9.55
C TYR A 112 1.69 11.02 8.62
N LEU A 113 2.17 10.59 7.44
CA LEU A 113 2.75 11.51 6.45
C LEU A 113 1.73 12.56 6.02
N LEU A 114 0.52 12.14 5.65
CA LEU A 114 -0.54 13.04 5.17
C LEU A 114 -0.98 14.06 6.22
N ARG A 115 -1.06 13.68 7.50
CA ARG A 115 -1.57 14.55 8.57
C ARG A 115 -0.48 15.38 9.25
N SER A 116 0.72 14.84 9.42
CA SER A 116 1.72 15.43 10.32
C SER A 116 2.93 16.02 9.61
N VAL A 117 3.28 15.51 8.42
CA VAL A 117 4.51 15.90 7.69
C VAL A 117 4.17 16.72 6.45
N ASN A 118 3.32 16.20 5.56
CA ASN A 118 2.98 16.83 4.28
C ASN A 118 2.42 18.26 4.41
N PRO A 119 1.53 18.58 5.38
CA PRO A 119 1.06 19.95 5.58
C PRO A 119 2.20 20.94 5.85
N LYS A 120 3.19 20.52 6.64
CA LYS A 120 4.34 21.35 7.01
C LYS A 120 5.35 21.47 5.89
N LEU A 121 5.53 20.40 5.10
CA LEU A 121 6.57 20.30 4.09
C LEU A 121 6.15 20.86 2.73
N PHE A 122 4.90 20.63 2.32
CA PHE A 122 4.41 20.98 0.98
C PHE A 122 3.40 22.12 0.99
N PHE A 123 2.57 22.23 2.03
CA PHE A 123 1.44 23.18 2.06
C PHE A 123 1.71 24.43 2.93
N SER A 124 2.98 24.74 3.21
CA SER A 124 3.34 25.98 3.92
C SER A 124 3.22 27.20 2.98
N PRO A 125 2.58 28.30 3.42
CA PRO A 125 2.37 29.49 2.60
C PRO A 125 3.66 30.23 2.23
N GLN A 126 4.78 29.97 2.92
CA GLN A 126 6.09 30.54 2.60
C GLN A 126 7.09 29.43 2.24
N PRO A 127 8.11 29.71 1.39
CA PRO A 127 9.22 28.78 1.19
C PRO A 127 9.90 28.43 2.53
N LEU A 128 10.02 27.14 2.82
CA LEU A 128 10.74 26.68 4.00
C LEU A 128 12.23 26.96 3.82
N SER A 129 12.84 27.59 4.82
CA SER A 129 14.30 27.70 4.87
C SER A 129 14.94 26.31 4.86
N ALA A 130 16.16 26.21 4.30
CA ALA A 130 16.87 24.92 4.20
C ALA A 130 17.01 24.22 5.57
N ALA A 131 17.21 25.00 6.65
CA ALA A 131 17.29 24.51 8.02
C ALA A 131 16.01 23.85 8.54
N ARG A 132 14.83 24.33 8.11
CA ARG A 132 13.52 23.73 8.45
C ARG A 132 13.10 22.61 7.50
N ARG A 133 13.50 22.70 6.23
CA ARG A 133 13.18 21.71 5.19
C ARG A 133 13.91 20.37 5.39
N LYS A 134 15.22 20.41 5.67
CA LYS A 134 16.05 19.21 5.84
C LYS A 134 15.52 18.21 6.88
N PRO A 135 15.17 18.59 8.12
CA PRO A 135 14.66 17.63 9.11
C PRO A 135 13.28 17.05 8.73
N LEU A 136 12.43 17.84 8.06
CA LEU A 136 11.13 17.36 7.57
C LEU A 136 11.30 16.35 6.43
N LEU A 137 12.20 16.60 5.48
CA LEU A 137 12.54 15.64 4.42
C LEU A 137 13.14 14.35 4.99
N THR A 138 14.08 14.44 5.94
CA THR A 138 14.63 13.26 6.61
C THR A 138 13.54 12.44 7.29
N LYS A 139 12.61 13.10 8.00
CA LYS A 139 11.47 12.43 8.62
C LYS A 139 10.56 11.79 7.57
N TRP A 140 10.27 12.51 6.48
CA TRP A 140 9.47 12.01 5.38
C TRP A 140 10.07 10.73 4.80
N TYR A 141 11.36 10.73 4.46
CA TYR A 141 12.05 9.57 3.89
C TYR A 141 12.11 8.37 4.83
N ARG A 142 12.31 8.59 6.14
CA ARG A 142 12.28 7.50 7.12
C ARG A 142 10.92 6.82 7.19
N VAL A 143 9.84 7.60 7.24
CA VAL A 143 8.48 7.04 7.25
C VAL A 143 8.12 6.43 5.90
N HIS A 144 8.59 7.01 4.80
CA HIS A 144 8.42 6.45 3.46
C HIS A 144 9.12 5.10 3.30
N ALA A 145 10.31 4.94 3.86
CA ALA A 145 11.00 3.64 3.88
C ALA A 145 10.18 2.57 4.62
N ILE A 146 9.53 2.95 5.72
CA ILE A 146 8.59 2.05 6.45
C ILE A 146 7.42 1.67 5.55
N ARG A 147 6.81 2.64 4.84
CA ARG A 147 5.71 2.36 3.89
C ARG A 147 6.15 1.39 2.79
N LEU A 148 7.33 1.63 2.22
CA LEU A 148 7.86 0.81 1.14
C LEU A 148 8.15 -0.62 1.62
N ALA A 149 8.83 -0.78 2.75
CA ALA A 149 9.10 -2.09 3.36
C ALA A 149 7.79 -2.83 3.70
N ALA A 150 6.83 -2.13 4.32
CA ALA A 150 5.53 -2.71 4.66
C ALA A 150 4.77 -3.18 3.41
N SER A 151 4.77 -2.38 2.33
CA SER A 151 4.15 -2.77 1.06
C SER A 151 4.84 -3.97 0.39
N ALA A 152 6.17 -4.05 0.45
CA ALA A 152 6.93 -5.19 -0.07
C ALA A 152 6.63 -6.49 0.71
N ILE A 153 6.59 -6.40 2.05
CA ILE A 153 6.25 -7.54 2.92
C ILE A 153 4.81 -7.98 2.66
N ALA A 154 3.87 -7.04 2.54
CA ALA A 154 2.48 -7.36 2.23
C ALA A 154 2.34 -8.07 0.87
N LEU A 155 3.02 -7.58 -0.17
CA LEU A 155 3.02 -8.19 -1.49
C LEU A 155 3.59 -9.61 -1.45
N ALA A 156 4.75 -9.80 -0.82
CA ALA A 156 5.37 -11.11 -0.69
C ALA A 156 4.49 -12.09 0.11
N ALA A 157 3.82 -11.61 1.16
CA ALA A 157 2.92 -12.44 1.96
C ALA A 157 1.65 -12.83 1.19
N VAL A 158 1.07 -11.93 0.39
CA VAL A 158 -0.07 -12.25 -0.49
C VAL A 158 0.33 -13.32 -1.52
N ASP A 159 1.49 -13.17 -2.16
CA ASP A 159 2.03 -14.16 -3.10
C ASP A 159 2.20 -15.54 -2.43
N ARG A 160 2.81 -15.59 -1.24
CA ARG A 160 2.95 -16.84 -0.47
C ARG A 160 1.62 -17.46 -0.07
N ALA A 161 0.63 -16.66 0.32
CA ALA A 161 -0.72 -17.14 0.60
C ALA A 161 -1.36 -17.79 -0.64
N ARG A 162 -1.16 -17.18 -1.82
CA ARG A 162 -1.71 -17.67 -3.10
C ARG A 162 -1.04 -18.97 -3.55
N ILE A 163 0.29 -19.08 -3.42
CA ILE A 163 1.02 -20.32 -3.71
C ILE A 163 0.57 -21.46 -2.78
N GLY A 164 0.43 -21.17 -1.48
CA GLY A 164 -0.08 -22.15 -0.51
C GLY A 164 -1.48 -22.65 -0.88
N HIS A 165 -2.37 -21.75 -1.27
CA HIS A 165 -3.72 -22.10 -1.71
C HIS A 165 -3.75 -22.99 -2.96
N LEU A 166 -2.96 -22.67 -3.99
CA LEU A 166 -2.86 -23.50 -5.20
C LEU A 166 -2.34 -24.90 -4.89
N ALA A 167 -1.37 -25.01 -3.98
CA ALA A 167 -0.82 -26.29 -3.55
C ALA A 167 -1.82 -27.14 -2.74
N ASP A 168 -2.70 -26.50 -1.97
CA ASP A 168 -3.77 -27.19 -1.21
C ASP A 168 -4.88 -27.68 -2.15
N GLN A 169 -5.25 -26.88 -3.16
CA GLN A 169 -6.23 -27.29 -4.19
C GLN A 169 -5.75 -28.51 -4.99
N GLN A 170 -4.47 -28.59 -5.34
CA GLN A 170 -3.92 -29.74 -6.07
C GLN A 170 -3.85 -31.03 -5.22
N ARG A 171 -3.76 -30.92 -3.89
CA ARG A 171 -3.75 -32.07 -2.98
C ARG A 171 -5.14 -32.62 -2.68
N GLY A 172 -6.17 -31.78 -2.65
CA GLY A 172 -7.57 -32.20 -2.41
C GLY A 172 -8.25 -32.87 -3.61
N VAL A 173 -7.58 -32.97 -4.76
CA VAL A 173 -8.09 -33.60 -5.99
C VAL A 173 -7.55 -35.04 -6.17
N ARG A 174 -6.72 -35.54 -5.23
CA ARG A 174 -6.22 -36.94 -5.23
C ARG A 174 -7.02 -37.84 -4.29
#